data_AF-A0A1F8R5U7-F1
#
_entry.id   AF-A0A1F8R5U7-F1
#
_cell.length_a   1.000
_cell.length_b   1.000
_cell.length_c   1.000
_cell.angle_alpha   90.00
_cell.angle_beta   90.00
_cell.angle_gamma   90.00
#
_symmetry.space_group_name_H-M   'P 1'
#
loop_
_entity.id
_entity.type
_entity.pdbx_description
1 polymer ?
#
loop_
_entity_poly.entity_id
_entity_poly.type
_entity_poly.pdbx_seq_one_letter_code
_entity_poly.pdbx_strand_id
1 'polypeptide(L)'
;MILLLGLSIGLQVFRTRRSLLGKVVGLLSAVKYNEKLIENFSYHRGIGRMRDGSWEKNREKLRFLPRGLDGELTRVFGMVAEINEKINAAKRHGTDAYMASIEVDKLKVPLATCREQLQTWIYENMNNPEYLPKRRRLFKF
;
A
#
# COMPACT_ATOMS: atom_id res chain seq x y z
N MET A 1 0.07 2.07 -36.45
CA MET A 1 -1.10 2.30 -35.56
C MET A 1 -0.99 1.63 -34.19
N ILE A 2 -0.35 0.45 -34.08
CA ILE A 2 -0.23 -0.31 -32.80
C ILE A 2 0.71 0.36 -31.77
N LEU A 3 1.77 1.05 -32.22
CA LEU A 3 2.71 1.77 -31.34
C LEU A 3 2.08 2.94 -30.57
N LEU A 4 1.14 3.67 -31.17
CA LEU A 4 0.47 4.81 -30.53
C LEU A 4 -0.57 4.36 -29.49
N LEU A 5 -1.22 3.21 -29.71
CA LEU A 5 -2.15 2.59 -28.76
C LEU A 5 -1.43 2.04 -27.53
N GLY A 6 -0.27 1.38 -27.71
CA GLY A 6 0.55 0.92 -26.58
C GLY A 6 1.07 2.09 -25.73
N LEU A 7 1.51 3.17 -26.37
CA LEU A 7 1.98 4.38 -25.69
C LEU A 7 0.87 5.09 -24.92
N SER A 8 -0.34 5.19 -25.50
CA SER A 8 -1.48 5.86 -24.87
C SER A 8 -2.02 5.08 -23.66
N ILE A 9 -2.12 3.75 -23.76
CA ILE A 9 -2.51 2.87 -22.65
C ILE A 9 -1.45 2.92 -21.54
N GLY A 10 -0.17 2.83 -21.89
CA GLY A 10 0.95 2.95 -20.96
C GLY A 10 0.92 4.27 -20.20
N LEU A 11 0.76 5.40 -20.90
CA LEU A 11 0.62 6.72 -20.29
C LEU A 11 -0.61 6.86 -19.41
N GLN A 12 -1.74 6.22 -19.77
CA GLN A 12 -2.96 6.24 -18.97
C GLN A 12 -2.80 5.46 -17.67
N VAL A 13 -2.26 4.23 -17.71
CA VAL A 13 -1.95 3.45 -16.51
C VAL A 13 -0.95 4.17 -15.61
N PHE A 14 0.09 4.77 -16.21
CA PHE A 14 1.09 5.53 -15.47
C PHE A 14 0.52 6.80 -14.83
N ARG A 15 -0.42 7.48 -15.51
CA ARG A 15 -1.16 8.63 -14.98
C ARG A 15 -2.10 8.23 -13.85
N THR A 16 -2.82 7.13 -14.01
CA THR A 16 -3.68 6.57 -12.96
C THR A 16 -2.84 6.31 -11.71
N ARG A 17 -1.64 5.72 -11.83
CA ARG A 17 -0.71 5.52 -10.70
C ARG A 17 -0.21 6.82 -10.03
N ARG A 18 -0.18 7.95 -10.72
CA ARG A 18 0.25 9.25 -10.16
C ARG A 18 -0.89 10.06 -9.54
N SER A 19 -2.14 9.72 -9.83
CA SER A 19 -3.32 10.36 -9.26
C SER A 19 -3.46 10.10 -7.76
N LEU A 20 -4.28 10.88 -7.05
CA LEU A 20 -4.54 10.66 -5.63
C LEU A 20 -5.22 9.30 -5.43
N LEU A 21 -6.21 8.97 -6.25
CA LEU A 21 -6.86 7.65 -6.27
C LEU A 21 -5.85 6.53 -6.50
N GLY A 22 -4.94 6.69 -7.46
CA GLY A 22 -3.90 5.69 -7.74
C GLY A 22 -2.94 5.44 -6.58
N LYS A 23 -2.64 6.46 -5.77
CA LYS A 23 -1.84 6.30 -4.56
C LYS A 23 -2.60 5.47 -3.52
N VAL A 24 -3.89 5.75 -3.32
CA VAL A 24 -4.75 4.98 -2.39
C VAL A 24 -4.89 3.52 -2.85
N VAL A 25 -5.09 3.29 -4.15
CA VAL A 25 -5.06 1.93 -4.74
C VAL A 25 -3.71 1.25 -4.51
N GLY A 26 -2.60 1.99 -4.62
CA GLY A 26 -1.26 1.50 -4.29
C GLY A 26 -1.13 1.06 -2.83
N LEU A 27 -1.69 1.83 -1.88
CA LEU A 27 -1.75 1.44 -0.47
C LEU A 27 -2.57 0.17 -0.27
N LEU A 28 -3.76 0.08 -0.88
CA LEU A 28 -4.60 -1.12 -0.80
C LEU A 28 -3.85 -2.36 -1.30
N SER A 29 -3.06 -2.22 -2.38
CA SER A 29 -2.23 -3.31 -2.89
C SER A 29 -1.13 -3.72 -1.89
N ALA A 30 -0.53 -2.76 -1.19
CA ALA A 30 0.46 -3.05 -0.15
C ALA A 30 -0.18 -3.74 1.06
N VAL A 31 -1.34 -3.26 1.53
CA VAL A 31 -2.11 -3.87 2.64
C VAL A 31 -2.47 -5.32 2.31
N LYS A 32 -3.07 -5.58 1.14
CA LYS A 32 -3.42 -6.95 0.71
C LYS A 32 -2.20 -7.87 0.58
N TYR A 33 -1.08 -7.34 0.11
CA TYR A 33 0.16 -8.12 0.06
C TYR A 33 0.64 -8.49 1.47
N ASN A 34 0.58 -7.54 2.40
CA ASN A 34 1.00 -7.74 3.79
C ASN A 34 0.08 -8.73 4.52
N GLU A 35 -1.23 -8.68 4.30
CA GLU A 35 -2.17 -9.70 4.81
C GLU A 35 -1.76 -11.10 4.32
N LYS A 36 -1.60 -11.26 3.00
CA LYS A 36 -1.21 -12.54 2.41
C LYS A 36 0.16 -13.02 2.92
N LEU A 37 1.09 -12.11 3.16
CA LEU A 37 2.40 -12.44 3.71
C LEU A 37 2.29 -13.00 5.13
N ILE A 38 1.40 -12.44 5.96
CA ILE A 38 1.10 -12.93 7.32
C ILE A 38 0.37 -14.28 7.26
N GLU A 39 -0.61 -14.44 6.37
CA GLU A 39 -1.32 -15.72 6.21
C GLU A 39 -0.39 -16.88 5.84
N ASN A 40 0.62 -16.60 5.02
CA ASN A 40 1.61 -17.60 4.60
C ASN A 40 2.81 -17.70 5.54
N PHE A 41 2.83 -16.94 6.64
CA PHE A 41 3.92 -17.01 7.61
C PHE A 41 3.96 -18.40 8.25
N SER A 42 5.14 -18.99 8.27
CA SER A 42 5.45 -20.19 9.03
C SER A 42 6.74 -19.94 9.79
N TYR A 43 6.73 -20.30 11.07
CA TYR A 43 7.89 -20.23 11.96
C TYR A 43 9.15 -20.88 11.38
N HIS A 44 9.00 -21.86 10.47
CA HIS A 44 10.10 -22.60 9.85
C HIS A 44 10.66 -21.95 8.58
N ARG A 45 9.92 -21.03 7.93
CA ARG A 45 10.37 -20.30 6.72
C ARG A 45 10.73 -18.84 7.01
N GLY A 46 10.44 -18.34 8.21
CA GLY A 46 10.55 -16.92 8.55
C GLY A 46 9.53 -16.07 7.79
N ILE A 47 9.53 -14.76 8.05
CA ILE A 47 8.69 -13.80 7.32
C ILE A 47 9.53 -12.95 6.37
N GLY A 48 9.02 -12.74 5.15
CA GLY A 48 9.60 -11.82 4.19
C GLY A 48 9.46 -10.36 4.63
N ARG A 49 10.22 -9.45 4.02
CA ARG A 49 10.04 -8.01 4.27
C ARG A 49 8.63 -7.59 3.84
N MET A 50 7.92 -6.89 4.72
CA MET A 50 6.60 -6.35 4.47
C MET A 50 6.68 -5.10 3.57
N ARG A 51 5.63 -4.83 2.79
CA ARG A 51 5.55 -3.66 1.90
C ARG A 51 5.14 -2.41 2.64
N ASP A 52 6.03 -1.43 2.66
CA ASP A 52 5.88 -0.09 3.24
C ASP A 52 6.17 1.03 2.23
N GLY A 53 6.95 0.77 1.18
CA GLY A 53 7.41 1.83 0.27
C GLY A 53 6.33 2.65 -0.46
N SER A 54 5.10 2.14 -0.59
CA SER A 54 3.99 2.95 -1.12
C SER A 54 3.49 4.00 -0.12
N TRP A 55 3.51 3.67 1.18
CA TRP A 55 3.22 4.59 2.28
C TRP A 55 4.32 5.62 2.43
N GLU A 56 5.58 5.19 2.51
CA GLU A 56 6.73 6.09 2.68
C GLU A 56 6.78 7.21 1.62
N LYS A 57 6.47 6.87 0.36
CA LYS A 57 6.51 7.81 -0.77
C LYS A 57 5.31 8.76 -0.84
N ASN A 58 4.20 8.43 -0.19
CA ASN A 58 2.92 9.09 -0.42
C ASN A 58 2.24 9.64 0.83
N ARG A 59 2.67 9.30 2.05
CA ARG A 59 2.00 9.70 3.30
C ARG A 59 1.62 11.18 3.35
N GLU A 60 2.54 12.07 2.95
CA GLU A 60 2.28 13.52 2.96
C GLU A 60 1.23 13.96 1.94
N LYS A 61 1.13 13.23 0.83
CA LYS A 61 0.19 13.48 -0.26
C LYS A 61 -1.18 12.86 0.00
N LEU A 62 -1.35 12.15 1.12
CA LEU A 62 -2.56 11.43 1.51
C LEU A 62 -3.32 12.12 2.64
N ARG A 63 -2.87 13.29 3.10
CA ARG A 63 -3.54 14.11 4.12
C ARG A 63 -4.97 14.55 3.79
N PHE A 64 -5.42 14.33 2.54
CA PHE A 64 -6.80 14.55 2.13
C PHE A 64 -7.74 13.42 2.59
N LEU A 65 -7.20 12.26 2.98
CA LEU A 65 -8.00 11.16 3.49
C LEU A 65 -8.71 11.57 4.79
N PRO A 66 -9.90 11.01 5.07
CA PRO A 66 -10.57 11.23 6.34
C PRO A 66 -9.64 10.92 7.51
N ARG A 67 -9.66 11.76 8.56
CA ARG A 67 -8.73 11.65 9.71
C ARG A 67 -8.69 10.25 10.32
N GLY A 68 -9.83 9.56 10.38
CA GLY A 68 -9.89 8.17 10.87
C GLY A 68 -9.07 7.21 10.02
N LEU A 69 -9.16 7.30 8.70
CA LEU A 69 -8.40 6.47 7.76
C LEU A 69 -6.91 6.85 7.74
N ASP A 70 -6.57 8.14 7.78
CA ASP A 70 -5.18 8.60 7.86
C ASP A 70 -4.49 8.13 9.16
N GLY A 71 -5.20 8.22 10.29
CA GLY A 71 -4.72 7.71 11.58
C GLY A 71 -4.52 6.20 11.56
N GLU A 72 -5.48 5.45 10.99
CA GLU A 72 -5.39 3.99 10.90
C GLU A 72 -4.24 3.55 9.97
N LEU A 73 -4.06 4.21 8.82
CA LEU A 73 -2.92 4.00 7.93
C LEU A 73 -1.59 4.27 8.65
N THR A 74 -1.49 5.38 9.36
CA THR A 74 -0.28 5.75 10.12
C THR A 74 0.05 4.67 11.15
N ARG A 75 -0.95 4.20 11.89
CA ARG A 75 -0.80 3.14 12.89
C ARG A 75 -0.34 1.82 12.26
N VAL A 76 -1.04 1.35 11.22
CA VAL A 76 -0.74 0.09 10.54
C VAL A 76 0.64 0.10 9.92
N PHE A 77 1.00 1.16 9.20
CA PHE A 77 2.31 1.24 8.56
C PHE A 77 3.45 1.50 9.57
N GLY A 78 3.17 2.06 10.75
CA GLY A 78 4.10 2.08 11.88
C GLY A 78 4.41 0.67 12.37
N MET A 79 3.38 -0.16 12.61
CA MET A 79 3.56 -1.56 12.98
C MET A 79 4.30 -2.37 11.91
N VAL A 80 4.02 -2.11 10.62
CA VAL A 80 4.77 -2.72 9.50
C VAL A 80 6.25 -2.34 9.53
N ALA A 81 6.57 -1.07 9.83
CA ALA A 81 7.95 -0.61 9.94
C ALA A 81 8.69 -1.31 11.10
N GLU A 82 8.06 -1.40 12.28
CA GLU A 82 8.62 -2.09 13.44
C GLU A 82 8.91 -3.57 13.14
N ILE A 83 8.00 -4.26 12.44
CA ILE A 83 8.25 -5.65 12.02
C ILE A 83 9.40 -5.73 11.02
N ASN A 84 9.46 -4.81 10.05
CA ASN A 84 10.57 -4.75 9.10
C ASN A 84 11.93 -4.54 9.80
N GLU A 85 11.99 -3.77 10.88
CA GLU A 85 13.19 -3.64 11.72
C GLU A 85 13.56 -4.96 12.40
N LYS A 86 12.58 -5.65 13.00
CA LYS A 86 12.79 -6.98 13.62
C LYS A 86 13.28 -8.02 12.61
N ILE A 87 12.70 -8.04 11.40
CA ILE A 87 13.13 -8.92 10.31
C ILE A 87 14.58 -8.61 9.93
N ASN A 88 14.93 -7.33 9.79
CA ASN A 88 16.28 -6.91 9.44
C ASN A 88 17.29 -7.31 10.54
N ALA A 89 16.92 -7.17 11.81
CA ALA A 89 17.74 -7.62 12.94
C ALA A 89 17.91 -9.15 12.94
N ALA A 90 16.82 -9.90 12.79
CA ALA A 90 16.84 -11.36 12.74
C ALA A 90 17.74 -11.88 11.60
N LYS A 91 17.68 -11.26 10.41
CA LYS A 91 18.57 -11.60 9.29
C LYS A 91 20.05 -11.35 9.58
N ARG A 92 20.38 -10.33 10.37
CA ARG A 92 21.76 -10.02 10.76
C ARG A 92 22.31 -11.03 11.77
N HIS A 93 21.46 -11.52 12.68
CA HIS A 93 21.87 -12.45 13.74
C HIS A 93 21.75 -13.93 13.35
N GLY A 94 21.07 -14.26 12.25
CA GLY A 94 21.07 -15.60 11.65
C GLY A 94 20.38 -16.69 12.47
N THR A 95 19.52 -16.33 13.44
CA THR A 95 18.83 -17.30 14.29
C THR A 95 17.35 -17.41 13.96
N ASP A 96 16.89 -18.63 13.66
CA ASP A 96 15.47 -18.93 13.41
C ASP A 96 14.59 -18.61 14.64
N ALA A 97 15.16 -18.70 15.84
CA ALA A 97 14.52 -18.28 17.08
C ALA A 97 14.14 -16.79 17.07
N TYR A 98 14.97 -15.92 16.47
CA TYR A 98 14.67 -14.49 16.34
C TYR A 98 13.49 -14.25 15.39
N MET A 99 13.44 -15.00 14.27
CA MET A 99 12.31 -14.94 13.34
C MET A 99 11.02 -15.44 13.99
N ALA A 100 11.10 -16.47 14.84
CA ALA A 100 9.96 -17.01 15.54
C ALA A 100 9.40 -16.07 16.62
N SER A 101 10.22 -15.16 17.15
CA SER A 101 9.78 -14.15 18.12
C SER A 101 8.99 -12.97 17.51
N ILE A 102 8.90 -12.88 16.19
CA ILE A 102 8.20 -11.77 15.51
C ILE A 102 6.69 -12.02 15.56
N GLU A 103 5.98 -11.25 16.38
CA GLU A 103 4.54 -11.32 16.57
C GLU A 103 3.75 -10.66 15.42
N VAL A 104 3.78 -11.28 14.25
CA VAL A 104 3.11 -10.78 13.03
C VAL A 104 1.58 -10.85 13.11
N ASP A 105 1.05 -11.71 13.98
CA ASP A 105 -0.40 -11.89 14.17
C ASP A 105 -1.10 -10.63 14.67
N LYS A 106 -0.40 -9.75 15.40
CA LYS A 106 -0.93 -8.47 15.87
C LYS A 106 -1.35 -7.54 14.73
N LEU A 107 -0.86 -7.76 13.51
CA LEU A 107 -1.23 -7.00 12.32
C LEU A 107 -2.46 -7.53 11.58
N LYS A 108 -2.96 -8.74 11.89
CA LYS A 108 -4.10 -9.34 11.16
C LYS A 108 -5.34 -8.44 11.19
N VAL A 109 -5.79 -8.09 12.40
CA VAL A 109 -6.98 -7.24 12.58
C VAL A 109 -6.74 -5.82 12.03
N PRO A 110 -5.63 -5.12 12.37
CA PRO A 110 -5.33 -3.81 11.80
C PRO A 110 -5.30 -3.77 10.27
N LEU A 111 -4.69 -4.76 9.61
CA LEU A 111 -4.63 -4.81 8.16
C LEU A 111 -6.01 -5.05 7.53
N ALA A 112 -6.82 -5.93 8.12
CA ALA A 112 -8.19 -6.20 7.64
C ALA A 112 -9.06 -4.94 7.75
N THR A 113 -9.02 -4.26 8.90
CA THR A 113 -9.75 -3.00 9.11
C THR A 113 -9.28 -1.93 8.12
N CYS A 114 -7.96 -1.75 7.98
CA CYS A 114 -7.41 -0.77 7.04
C CYS A 114 -7.79 -1.07 5.58
N ARG A 115 -7.78 -2.36 5.21
CA ARG A 115 -8.21 -2.81 3.88
C ARG A 115 -9.66 -2.44 3.60
N GLU A 116 -10.57 -2.72 4.53
CA GLU A 116 -12.00 -2.43 4.38
C GLU A 116 -12.25 -0.92 4.25
N GLN A 117 -11.60 -0.11 5.09
CA GLN A 117 -11.71 1.35 5.00
C GLN A 117 -11.15 1.90 3.68
N LEU A 118 -10.01 1.39 3.21
CA LEU A 118 -9.44 1.76 1.90
C LEU A 118 -10.37 1.36 0.75
N GLN A 119 -10.96 0.16 0.80
CA GLN A 119 -11.90 -0.31 -0.23
C GLN A 119 -13.16 0.54 -0.27
N THR A 120 -13.71 0.87 0.90
CA THR A 120 -14.88 1.74 1.05
C THR A 120 -14.58 3.11 0.47
N TRP A 121 -13.47 3.73 0.89
CA TRP A 121 -13.07 5.04 0.39
C TRP A 121 -12.87 5.02 -1.13
N ILE A 122 -12.20 4.00 -1.68
CA ILE A 122 -12.00 3.85 -3.13
C ILE A 122 -13.35 3.75 -3.86
N TYR A 123 -14.27 2.93 -3.36
CA TYR A 123 -15.58 2.73 -3.97
C TYR A 123 -16.38 4.04 -4.03
N GLU A 124 -16.40 4.80 -2.93
CA GLU A 124 -17.08 6.09 -2.84
C GLU A 124 -16.46 7.16 -3.75
N ASN A 125 -15.16 7.05 -4.04
CA ASN A 125 -14.38 8.11 -4.67
C ASN A 125 -13.83 7.75 -6.06
N MET A 126 -14.13 6.57 -6.59
CA MET A 126 -13.58 6.08 -7.87
C MET A 126 -13.96 6.94 -9.08
N ASN A 127 -15.07 7.66 -8.98
CA ASN A 127 -15.57 8.56 -10.02
C ASN A 127 -15.37 10.05 -9.67
N ASN A 128 -14.74 10.36 -8.53
CA ASN A 128 -14.54 11.75 -8.10
C ASN A 128 -13.42 12.40 -8.94
N PRO A 129 -13.71 13.45 -9.72
CA PRO A 129 -12.72 14.10 -10.59
C PRO A 129 -11.55 14.73 -9.84
N GLU A 130 -11.70 15.04 -8.55
CA GLU A 130 -10.63 15.56 -7.69
C GLU A 130 -9.48 14.57 -7.55
N TYR A 131 -9.80 13.28 -7.42
CA TYR A 131 -8.82 12.24 -7.15
C TYR A 131 -8.34 11.50 -8.40
N LEU A 132 -9.02 11.70 -9.52
CA LEU A 132 -8.67 11.14 -10.82
C LEU A 132 -7.50 11.86 -11.50
N PRO A 133 -6.84 11.22 -12.49
CA PRO A 133 -5.81 11.88 -13.27
C PRO A 133 -6.39 13.10 -14.00
N LYS A 134 -5.76 14.27 -13.84
CA LYS A 134 -6.13 15.47 -14.61
C LYS A 134 -6.01 15.17 -16.10
N ARG A 135 -7.13 15.21 -16.84
CA ARG A 135 -7.13 15.15 -18.31
C ARG A 135 -6.41 16.39 -18.82
N ARG A 136 -5.33 16.23 -19.61
CA ARG A 136 -4.79 17.37 -20.37
C ARG A 136 -5.88 17.83 -21.33
N ARG A 137 -6.30 19.09 -21.26
CA ARG A 137 -6.92 19.75 -22.41
C ARG A 137 -5.84 19.84 -23.48
N LEU A 138 -5.81 18.87 -24.39
CA LEU A 138 -4.78 18.80 -25.43
C LEU A 138 -5.08 19.73 -26.60
N PHE A 139 -6.27 20.34 -26.68
CA PHE A 139 -6.57 21.40 -27.63
C PHE A 139 -7.55 22.40 -26.99
N LYS A 140 -7.11 23.66 -26.85
CA LYS A 140 -8.00 24.81 -26.92
C LYS A 140 -7.94 25.23 -28.39
N PHE A 141 -9.02 25.03 -29.12
CA PHE A 141 -9.28 25.80 -30.34
C PHE A 141 -9.96 27.10 -29.92
#